data_AF-A0A6A3TEJ0-F1
#
_entry.id   AF-A0A6A3TEJ0-F1
#
_cell.length_a   1.000
_cell.length_b   1.000
_cell.length_c   1.000
_cell.angle_alpha   90.00
_cell.angle_beta   90.00
_cell.angle_gamma   90.00
#
_symmetry.space_group_name_H-M   'P 1'
#
loop_
_entity.id
_entity.type
_entity.pdbx_description
1 polymer ?
#
loop_
_entity_poly.entity_id
_entity_poly.type
_entity_poly.pdbx_seq_one_letter_code
_entity_poly.pdbx_strand_id
1 'polypeptide(L)'
;MKQNQATSTSAMPSYTNNELLAAVHRVLDGEYAPTVSKQSQIHYRTLMNCVAKAKNGNPVASSRRGPPPVLHPEAEHNLVEWVIGSQYVGFSVKR
;
A
#
# COMPACT_ATOMS: atom_id res chain seq x y z
N MET A 1 -43.18 6.89 18.52
CA MET A 1 -41.74 6.92 18.79
C MET A 1 -41.00 7.01 17.47
N LYS A 2 -40.43 8.17 17.14
CA LYS A 2 -39.67 8.39 15.90
C LYS A 2 -38.20 8.14 16.21
N GLN A 3 -37.61 7.14 15.56
CA GLN A 3 -36.18 6.87 15.69
C GLN A 3 -35.41 7.85 14.79
N ASN A 4 -34.49 8.59 15.42
CA ASN A 4 -33.66 9.59 14.77
C ASN A 4 -32.54 8.88 14.01
N GLN A 5 -32.53 9.03 12.69
CA GLN A 5 -31.40 8.60 11.86
C GLN A 5 -30.28 9.63 12.02
N ALA A 6 -29.21 9.23 12.72
CA ALA A 6 -27.97 9.98 12.76
C ALA A 6 -27.31 9.87 11.37
N THR A 7 -27.27 11.00 10.67
CA THR A 7 -26.44 11.21 9.49
C THR A 7 -24.97 10.99 9.88
N SER A 8 -24.41 9.84 9.53
CA SER A 8 -22.98 9.56 9.70
C SER A 8 -22.20 10.35 8.66
N THR A 9 -21.49 11.36 9.14
CA THR A 9 -20.42 12.10 8.47
C THR A 9 -19.52 11.13 7.69
N SER A 10 -19.41 11.34 6.36
CA SER A 10 -18.56 10.61 5.43
C SER A 10 -17.07 10.81 5.76
N ALA A 11 -16.56 10.07 6.73
CA ALA A 11 -15.14 9.76 6.80
C ALA A 11 -14.85 8.80 5.63
N MET A 12 -13.94 9.15 4.72
CA MET A 12 -13.46 8.24 3.68
C MET A 12 -13.11 6.89 4.31
N PRO A 13 -13.76 5.77 3.94
CA PRO A 13 -13.38 4.46 4.46
C PRO A 13 -11.96 4.16 3.98
N SER A 14 -11.00 4.39 4.85
CA SER A 14 -9.60 4.08 4.63
C SER A 14 -9.44 2.58 4.86
N TYR A 15 -9.54 1.79 3.79
CA TYR A 15 -9.21 0.37 3.84
C TYR A 15 -7.71 0.18 4.06
N THR A 16 -7.33 -0.83 4.83
CA THR A 16 -5.92 -1.17 5.05
C THR A 16 -5.35 -1.99 3.89
N ASN A 17 -4.02 -2.03 3.75
CA ASN A 17 -3.38 -2.88 2.72
C ASN A 17 -3.74 -4.37 2.90
N ASN A 18 -3.94 -4.82 4.14
CA ASN A 18 -4.33 -6.20 4.44
C ASN A 18 -5.75 -6.49 3.96
N GLU A 19 -6.69 -5.57 4.19
CA GLU A 19 -8.07 -5.68 3.69
C GLU A 19 -8.12 -5.67 2.16
N LEU A 20 -7.28 -4.85 1.52
CA LEU A 20 -7.13 -4.83 0.06
C LEU A 20 -6.61 -6.15 -0.48
N LEU A 21 -5.57 -6.73 0.13
CA LEU A 21 -5.02 -8.03 -0.25
C LEU A 21 -6.06 -9.14 -0.10
N ALA A 22 -6.76 -9.19 1.04
CA ALA A 22 -7.82 -10.17 1.28
C ALA A 22 -8.98 -10.03 0.28
N ALA A 23 -9.37 -8.82 -0.09
CA ALA A 23 -10.39 -8.59 -1.12
C ALA A 23 -9.92 -9.02 -2.52
N VAL A 24 -8.65 -8.78 -2.86
CA VAL A 24 -8.08 -9.22 -4.14
C VAL A 24 -8.03 -10.74 -4.23
N HIS A 25 -7.62 -11.43 -3.16
CA HIS A 25 -7.57 -12.89 -3.11
C HIS A 25 -8.95 -13.50 -3.35
N ARG A 26 -9.98 -13.00 -2.67
CA ARG A 26 -11.38 -13.45 -2.88
C ARG A 26 -11.84 -13.33 -4.33
N VAL A 27 -11.50 -12.24 -5.02
CA VAL A 27 -11.84 -12.09 -6.44
C VAL A 27 -11.02 -13.05 -7.32
N LEU A 28 -9.75 -13.29 -7.00
CA LEU A 28 -8.93 -14.27 -7.71
C LEU A 28 -9.43 -15.70 -7.51
N ASP A 29 -9.98 -16.02 -6.33
CA ASP A 29 -10.62 -17.29 -6.00
C ASP A 29 -11.99 -17.46 -6.70
N GLY A 30 -12.46 -16.44 -7.42
CA GLY A 30 -13.67 -16.49 -8.26
C GLY A 30 -14.91 -15.82 -7.65
N GLU A 31 -14.80 -15.13 -6.51
CA GLU A 31 -15.93 -14.40 -5.95
C GLU A 31 -16.37 -13.23 -6.85
N TYR A 32 -17.68 -12.91 -6.80
CA TYR A 32 -18.26 -11.85 -7.61
C TYR A 32 -17.77 -10.46 -7.13
N ALA A 33 -16.96 -9.81 -7.96
CA ALA A 33 -16.27 -8.57 -7.64
C ALA A 33 -17.15 -7.40 -7.12
N PRO A 34 -18.37 -7.15 -7.65
CA PRO A 34 -19.26 -6.14 -7.09
C PRO A 34 -19.73 -6.44 -5.66
N THR A 35 -19.87 -7.71 -5.29
CA THR A 35 -20.20 -8.12 -3.92
C THR A 35 -19.01 -7.87 -2.99
N VAL A 36 -17.82 -8.31 -3.41
CA VAL A 36 -16.58 -8.10 -2.64
C VAL A 36 -16.31 -6.62 -2.40
N SER A 37 -16.52 -5.78 -3.42
CA SER A 37 -16.38 -4.32 -3.33
C SER A 37 -17.27 -3.71 -2.24
N LYS A 38 -18.54 -4.10 -2.18
CA LYS A 38 -19.48 -3.63 -1.15
C LYS A 38 -19.11 -4.13 0.24
N GLN A 39 -18.67 -5.39 0.36
CA GLN A 39 -18.31 -5.98 1.64
C GLN A 39 -17.01 -5.39 2.23
N SER A 40 -16.00 -5.17 1.40
CA SER A 40 -14.73 -4.63 1.84
C SER A 40 -14.72 -3.10 1.92
N GLN A 41 -15.80 -2.43 1.52
CA GLN A 41 -15.86 -0.97 1.37
C GLN A 41 -14.74 -0.42 0.46
N ILE A 42 -14.26 -1.24 -0.47
CA ILE A 42 -13.24 -0.85 -1.46
C ILE A 42 -13.97 -0.57 -2.76
N HIS A 43 -13.71 0.60 -3.35
CA HIS A 43 -14.35 0.96 -4.61
C HIS A 43 -14.02 -0.05 -5.71
N TYR A 44 -15.04 -0.49 -6.46
CA TYR A 44 -14.92 -1.54 -7.47
C TYR A 44 -13.75 -1.33 -8.45
N ARG A 45 -13.57 -0.09 -8.92
CA ARG A 45 -12.46 0.27 -9.82
C ARG A 45 -11.10 0.00 -9.19
N THR A 46 -10.93 0.35 -7.91
CA THR A 46 -9.69 0.09 -7.16
C THR A 46 -9.44 -1.39 -7.03
N LEU A 47 -10.47 -2.15 -6.65
CA LEU A 47 -10.38 -3.60 -6.50
C LEU A 47 -9.94 -4.27 -7.83
N MET A 48 -10.57 -3.90 -8.95
CA MET A 48 -10.21 -4.46 -10.27
C MET A 48 -8.81 -4.04 -10.73
N ASN A 49 -8.39 -2.80 -10.48
CA ASN A 49 -7.02 -2.37 -10.78
C ASN A 49 -5.99 -3.19 -9.99
N CYS A 50 -6.28 -3.48 -8.72
CA CYS A 50 -5.43 -4.30 -7.87
C CYS A 50 -5.42 -5.77 -8.29
N VAL A 51 -6.57 -6.33 -8.69
CA VAL A 51 -6.64 -7.68 -9.27
C VAL A 51 -5.83 -7.77 -10.57
N ALA A 52 -5.93 -6.77 -11.45
CA ALA A 52 -5.12 -6.73 -12.66
C ALA A 52 -3.61 -6.66 -12.36
N LYS A 53 -3.20 -5.87 -11.35
CA LYS A 53 -1.81 -5.86 -10.88
C LYS A 53 -1.36 -7.22 -10.36
N ALA A 54 -2.18 -7.87 -9.54
CA ALA A 54 -1.88 -9.19 -8.99
C ALA A 54 -1.71 -10.25 -10.10
N LYS A 55 -2.58 -10.25 -11.11
CA LYS A 55 -2.46 -11.14 -12.28
C LYS A 55 -1.17 -10.93 -13.08
N ASN A 56 -0.67 -9.69 -13.08
CA ASN A 56 0.58 -9.33 -13.76
C ASN A 56 1.82 -9.51 -12.87
N GLY A 57 1.69 -10.10 -11.66
CA GLY A 57 2.79 -10.25 -10.71
C GLY A 57 3.27 -8.95 -10.07
N ASN A 58 2.53 -7.85 -10.23
CA ASN A 58 2.88 -6.57 -9.64
C ASN A 58 2.37 -6.46 -8.19
N PRO A 59 3.08 -5.73 -7.32
CA PRO A 59 2.64 -5.53 -5.94
C PRO A 59 1.30 -4.80 -5.88
N VAL A 60 0.36 -5.39 -5.12
CA VAL A 60 -1.00 -4.87 -4.89
C VAL A 60 -1.01 -3.71 -3.90
N ALA A 61 -0.18 -3.81 -2.85
CA ALA A 61 -0.05 -2.78 -1.83
C ALA A 61 0.58 -1.51 -2.42
N SER A 62 0.09 -0.35 -1.97
CA SER A 62 0.68 0.93 -2.39
C SER A 62 2.06 1.07 -1.75
N SER A 63 3.10 0.77 -2.53
CA SER A 63 4.45 1.25 -2.20
C SER A 63 4.59 2.64 -2.82
N ARG A 64 4.69 3.67 -1.97
CA ARG A 64 5.06 5.00 -2.46
C ARG A 64 6.47 4.87 -3.03
N ARG A 65 6.60 4.96 -4.35
CA ARG A 65 7.89 5.18 -4.98
C ARG A 65 8.39 6.53 -4.45
N GLY A 66 9.51 6.52 -3.74
CA GLY A 66 10.18 7.76 -3.35
C GLY A 66 10.57 8.57 -4.59
N PRO A 67 11.17 9.75 -4.39
CA PRO A 67 11.87 10.43 -5.48
C PRO A 67 12.78 9.43 -6.21
N PRO A 68 12.93 9.56 -7.54
CA PRO A 68 13.92 8.75 -8.25
C PRO A 68 15.28 8.91 -7.55
N PRO A 69 16.03 7.80 -7.36
CA PRO A 69 17.35 7.87 -6.77
C PRO A 69 18.20 8.84 -7.58
N VAL A 70 18.85 9.78 -6.89
CA VAL A 70 19.73 10.79 -7.52
C VAL A 70 21.03 10.15 -7.99
N LEU A 71 21.42 9.05 -7.35
CA LEU A 71 22.65 8.34 -7.61
C LEU A 71 22.36 6.97 -8.23
N HIS A 72 23.37 6.40 -8.88
CA HIS A 72 23.31 5.02 -9.34
C HIS A 72 23.18 4.08 -8.11
N PRO A 73 22.41 2.97 -8.18
CA PRO A 73 22.18 2.09 -7.02
C PRO A 73 23.46 1.61 -6.32
N GLU A 74 24.51 1.36 -7.10
CA GLU A 74 25.83 0.98 -6.58
C GLU A 74 26.49 2.10 -5.76
N ALA A 75 26.36 3.36 -6.21
CA ALA A 75 26.88 4.51 -5.48
C ALA A 75 26.09 4.76 -4.18
N GLU A 76 24.77 4.57 -4.19
CA GLU A 76 23.97 4.63 -2.96
C GLU A 76 24.38 3.56 -1.96
N HIS A 77 24.60 2.32 -2.42
CA HIS A 77 25.06 1.22 -1.56
C HIS A 77 26.42 1.53 -0.93
N ASN A 78 27.39 1.99 -1.73
CA ASN A 78 28.71 2.34 -1.24
C ASN A 78 28.66 3.46 -0.18
N LEU A 79 27.78 4.45 -0.36
CA LEU A 79 27.59 5.51 0.63
C LEU A 79 26.96 4.99 1.92
N VAL A 80 25.96 4.09 1.83
CA VAL A 80 25.34 3.47 3.00
C VAL A 80 26.37 2.67 3.81
N GLU A 81 27.16 1.82 3.14
CA GLU A 81 28.23 1.06 3.77
C GLU A 81 29.27 1.98 4.44
N TRP A 82 29.66 3.06 3.76
CA TRP A 82 30.59 4.04 4.33
C TRP A 82 30.01 4.76 5.56
N VAL A 83 28.74 5.15 5.52
CA VAL A 83 28.06 5.79 6.67
C VAL A 83 27.99 4.83 7.86
N ILE A 84 27.60 3.57 7.63
CA ILE A 84 27.53 2.53 8.66
C ILE A 84 28.91 2.29 9.27
N GLY A 85 29.93 2.11 8.43
CA GLY A 85 31.31 1.96 8.88
C GLY A 85 31.80 3.16 9.69
N SER A 86 31.48 4.38 9.25
CA SER A 86 31.85 5.61 9.96
C SER A 86 31.18 5.72 11.33
N GLN A 87 29.90 5.34 11.44
CA GLN A 87 29.18 5.29 12.71
C GLN A 87 29.76 4.23 13.65
N TYR A 88 30.16 3.07 13.12
CA TYR A 88 30.77 1.99 13.90
C TYR A 88 32.12 2.40 14.52
N VAL A 89 32.90 3.22 13.80
CA VAL A 89 34.20 3.74 14.27
C VAL A 89 34.02 4.98 15.19
N GLY A 90 32.77 5.36 15.50
CA GLY A 90 32.47 6.43 16.46
C GLY A 90 32.48 7.84 15.88
N PHE A 91 32.55 7.99 14.55
CA PHE A 91 32.35 9.28 13.91
C PHE A 91 30.86 9.61 13.86
N SER A 92 30.47 10.72 14.50
CA SER A 92 29.09 11.21 14.41
C SER A 92 28.81 11.68 12.98
N VAL A 93 27.99 10.93 12.24
CA VAL A 93 27.49 11.37 10.94
C VAL A 93 26.30 12.28 11.20
N LYS A 94 26.43 13.57 10.89
CA LYS A 94 25.32 14.52 10.97
C LYS A 94 24.33 14.23 9.84
N ARG A 95 23.04 14.32 10.21
CA ARG A 95 21.90 14.04 9.34
C ARG A 95 21.57 15.21 8.43
#